data_AF-A0A951K9S6-F1
#
_entry.id   AF-A0A951K9S6-F1
#
_cell.length_a   1.000
_cell.length_b   1.000
_cell.length_c   1.000
_cell.angle_alpha   90.00
_cell.angle_beta   90.00
_cell.angle_gamma   90.00
#
_symmetry.space_group_name_H-M   'P 1'
#
loop_
_entity.id
_entity.type
_entity.pdbx_description
1 polymer ?
#
loop_
_entity_poly.entity_id
_entity_poly.type
_entity_poly.pdbx_seq_one_letter_code
_entity_poly.pdbx_strand_id
1 'polypeptide(L)'
;FGNMIALGRLLRLAGIEFNEAAIRESLPARYVDENVDAIRYGYELTEDEIARLAAAAPPSRFQMNTAATAATHERTISAGHGVAAGEPLPD
;
A
#
# COMPACT_ATOMS: atom_id res chain seq x y z
N PHE A 1 7.55 12.61 1.46
CA PHE A 1 7.77 12.33 0.03
C PHE A 1 7.32 10.94 -0.44
N GLY A 2 6.80 10.04 0.42
CA GLY A 2 6.47 8.66 0.03
C GLY A 2 5.58 8.51 -1.21
N ASN A 3 4.55 9.37 -1.37
CA ASN A 3 3.70 9.35 -2.55
C ASN A 3 4.45 9.66 -3.85
N MET A 4 5.42 10.57 -3.81
CA MET A 4 6.22 10.97 -4.98
C MET A 4 7.20 9.86 -5.38
N ILE A 5 7.80 9.19 -4.39
CA ILE A 5 8.63 7.99 -4.60
C ILE A 5 7.78 6.87 -5.23
N ALA A 6 6.58 6.63 -4.70
CA ALA A 6 5.67 5.62 -5.25
C ALA A 6 5.27 5.94 -6.70
N LEU A 7 4.98 7.22 -7.00
CA LEU A 7 4.68 7.67 -8.36
C LEU A 7 5.85 7.36 -9.32
N GLY A 8 7.08 7.73 -8.95
CA GLY A 8 8.28 7.42 -9.74
C GLY A 8 8.39 5.93 -10.06
N ARG A 9 8.17 5.07 -9.04
CA ARG A 9 8.21 3.62 -9.24
C ARG A 9 7.10 3.12 -10.18
N LEU A 10 5.90 3.68 -10.07
CA LEU A 10 4.78 3.33 -10.95
C LEU A 10 5.04 3.70 -12.41
N LEU A 11 5.65 4.86 -12.68
CA LEU A 11 6.04 5.25 -14.04
C LEU A 11 6.98 4.20 -14.67
N ARG A 12 8.00 3.77 -13.91
CA ARG A 12 8.95 2.75 -14.37
C ARG A 12 8.26 1.43 -14.68
N LEU A 13 7.35 0.98 -13.80
CA LEU A 13 6.59 -0.26 -13.98
C LEU A 13 5.61 -0.19 -15.16
N ALA A 14 5.04 0.99 -15.42
CA ALA A 14 4.16 1.24 -16.56
C ALA A 14 4.92 1.41 -17.89
N GLY A 15 6.25 1.39 -17.88
CA GLY A 15 7.08 1.61 -19.07
C GLY A 15 7.03 3.05 -19.58
N ILE A 16 6.66 4.01 -18.73
CA ILE A 16 6.57 5.43 -19.07
C ILE A 16 7.94 6.07 -18.81
N GLU A 17 8.49 6.76 -19.80
CA GLU A 17 9.79 7.43 -19.66
C GLU A 17 9.71 8.60 -18.66
N PHE A 18 10.77 8.76 -17.86
CA PHE A 18 10.90 9.90 -16.97
C PHE A 18 11.22 11.17 -17.76
N ASN A 19 10.28 12.11 -17.78
CA ASN A 19 10.45 13.43 -18.39
C ASN A 19 10.35 14.53 -17.34
N GLU A 20 11.50 15.09 -16.95
CA GLU A 20 11.57 16.09 -15.89
C GLU A 20 10.78 17.36 -16.21
N ALA A 21 10.85 17.86 -17.45
CA ALA A 21 10.19 19.09 -17.84
C ALA A 21 8.66 18.95 -17.70
N ALA A 22 8.09 17.88 -18.25
CA ALA A 22 6.66 17.61 -18.16
C ALA A 22 6.18 17.39 -16.72
N ILE A 23 7.01 16.74 -15.89
CA ILE A 23 6.72 16.54 -14.47
C ILE A 23 6.70 17.89 -13.74
N ARG A 24 7.70 18.75 -13.97
CA ARG A 24 7.78 20.08 -13.34
C ARG A 24 6.57 20.95 -13.70
N GLU A 25 6.13 20.92 -14.95
CA GLU A 25 4.94 21.65 -15.41
C GLU A 25 3.64 21.16 -14.74
N SER A 26 3.59 19.88 -14.36
CA SER A 26 2.40 19.24 -13.79
C SER A 26 2.31 19.35 -12.27
N LEU A 27 3.42 19.68 -11.58
CA LEU A 27 3.49 19.71 -10.13
C LEU A 27 3.14 21.10 -9.56
N PRO A 28 2.56 21.16 -8.34
CA PRO A 28 2.44 22.43 -7.64
C PRO A 28 3.80 23.09 -7.45
N ALA A 29 3.87 24.42 -7.61
CA ALA A 29 5.12 25.18 -7.53
C ALA A 29 5.85 25.05 -6.17
N ARG A 30 5.13 24.64 -5.11
CA ARG A 30 5.70 24.47 -3.78
C ARG A 30 6.42 23.12 -3.68
N TYR A 31 7.69 23.17 -3.30
CA TYR A 31 8.57 22.00 -3.17
C TYR A 31 8.76 21.22 -4.49
N VAL A 32 8.74 21.93 -5.63
CA VAL A 32 8.80 21.28 -6.94
C VAL A 32 10.10 20.49 -7.12
N ASP A 33 11.24 21.05 -6.69
CA ASP A 33 12.54 20.39 -6.81
C ASP A 33 12.59 19.13 -5.96
N GLU A 34 12.16 19.20 -4.69
CA GLU A 34 12.14 18.04 -3.80
C GLU A 34 11.15 16.96 -4.26
N ASN A 35 10.04 17.36 -4.87
CA ASN A 35 9.09 16.41 -5.46
C ASN A 35 9.68 15.74 -6.70
N VAL A 36 10.35 16.48 -7.58
CA VAL A 36 11.05 15.93 -8.77
C VAL A 36 12.13 14.95 -8.34
N ASP A 37 12.95 15.30 -7.34
CA ASP A 37 14.00 14.43 -6.81
C ASP A 37 13.41 13.15 -6.21
N ALA A 38 12.30 13.25 -5.48
CA ALA A 38 11.62 12.08 -4.93
C ALA A 38 11.03 11.16 -6.03
N ILE A 39 10.48 11.72 -7.11
CA ILE A 39 9.99 10.93 -8.25
C ILE A 39 11.16 10.27 -8.97
N ARG A 40 12.25 10.99 -9.24
CA ARG A 40 13.47 10.42 -9.85
C ARG A 40 14.00 9.25 -9.02
N TYR A 41 14.14 9.44 -7.72
CA TYR A 41 14.56 8.39 -6.80
C TYR A 41 13.67 7.14 -6.92
N GLY A 42 12.34 7.31 -6.90
CA GLY A 42 11.40 6.20 -7.07
C GLY A 42 11.49 5.48 -8.42
N TYR A 43 11.77 6.24 -9.49
CA TYR A 43 11.90 5.73 -10.85
C TYR A 43 13.15 4.87 -11.04
N GLU A 44 14.26 5.28 -10.41
CA GLU A 44 15.57 4.63 -10.51
C GLU A 44 15.71 3.41 -9.57
N LEU A 45 14.83 3.25 -8.58
CA LEU A 45 14.86 2.11 -7.66
C LEU A 45 14.88 0.77 -8.39
N THR A 46 15.91 -0.03 -8.10
CA THR A 46 16.02 -1.42 -8.56
C THR A 46 15.21 -2.37 -7.67
N GLU A 47 14.92 -3.57 -8.19
CA GLU A 47 14.22 -4.60 -7.40
C GLU A 47 15.00 -5.01 -6.15
N ASP A 48 16.33 -5.12 -6.25
CA ASP A 48 17.20 -5.43 -5.11
C ASP A 48 17.15 -4.35 -4.03
N GLU A 49 17.15 -3.07 -4.42
CA GLU A 49 17.02 -1.97 -3.48
C GLU A 49 15.66 -1.97 -2.79
N ILE A 50 14.58 -2.24 -3.53
CA ILE A 50 13.23 -2.35 -2.99
C ILE A 50 13.17 -3.50 -1.98
N ALA A 51 13.74 -4.67 -2.30
CA ALA A 51 13.78 -5.81 -1.41
C ALA A 51 14.54 -5.49 -0.11
N ARG A 52 15.71 -4.82 -0.22
CA ARG A 52 16.48 -4.37 0.95
C ARG A 52 15.70 -3.38 1.80
N LEU A 53 15.04 -2.39 1.18
CA LEU A 53 14.24 -1.39 1.89
C LEU A 53 13.02 -2.02 2.57
N ALA A 54 12.35 -2.97 1.92
CA ALA A 54 11.21 -3.68 2.48
C ALA A 54 11.62 -4.55 3.69
N ALA A 55 12.78 -5.20 3.64
CA ALA A 55 13.30 -5.98 4.76
C ALA A 55 13.70 -5.12 5.98
N ALA A 56 14.17 -3.89 5.73
CA ALA A 56 14.52 -2.93 6.79
C ALA A 56 13.31 -2.13 7.32
N ALA A 57 12.19 -2.15 6.60
CA ALA A 57 11.02 -1.37 6.97
C ALA A 57 10.36 -1.94 8.24
N PRO A 58 9.98 -1.09 9.22
CA PRO A 58 9.17 -1.53 10.33
C PRO A 58 7.80 -2.03 9.84
N PRO A 59 7.16 -2.97 10.56
CA PRO A 59 5.85 -3.47 10.19
C PRO A 59 4.86 -2.32 10.02
N SER A 60 4.14 -2.33 8.89
CA SER A 60 3.32 -1.19 8.51
C SER A 60 2.15 -1.02 9.48
N ARG A 61 1.71 0.22 9.72
CA ARG A 61 0.48 0.48 10.50
C ARG A 61 -0.75 -0.22 9.92
N PHE A 62 -0.76 -0.49 8.61
CA PHE A 62 -1.78 -1.29 7.95
C PHE A 62 -1.71 -2.76 8.37
N GLN A 63 -0.51 -3.36 8.41
CA GLN A 63 -0.30 -4.72 8.92
C GLN A 63 -0.69 -4.83 10.41
N MET A 64 -0.38 -3.81 11.22
CA MET A 64 -0.78 -3.76 12.63
C MET A 64 -2.31 -3.73 12.81
N ASN A 65 -3.03 -2.98 11.95
CA ASN A 65 -4.49 -2.91 12.02
C ASN A 65 -5.15 -4.23 11.60
N THR A 66 -4.62 -4.89 10.55
CA THR A 66 -5.05 -6.24 10.15
C THR A 66 -4.81 -7.27 11.25
N ALA A 67 -3.66 -7.24 11.92
CA ALA A 67 -3.38 -8.13 13.06
C ALA A 67 -4.33 -7.87 14.24
N ALA A 68 -4.65 -6.60 14.53
CA ALA A 68 -5.59 -6.23 15.59
C ALA A 68 -7.04 -6.63 15.27
N THR A 69 -7.46 -6.56 14.00
CA THR A 69 -8.79 -7.03 13.56
C THR A 69 -8.87 -8.55 13.40
N ALA A 70 -7.78 -9.23 13.04
CA ALA A 70 -7.73 -10.70 12.99
C ALA A 70 -8.00 -11.32 14.37
N ALA A 71 -7.41 -10.77 15.43
CA ALA A 71 -7.65 -11.20 16.82
C ALA A 71 -9.11 -10.98 17.28
N THR A 72 -9.86 -10.09 16.62
CA THR A 72 -11.27 -9.82 16.91
C THR A 72 -12.19 -10.75 16.10
N HIS A 73 -11.81 -11.11 14.87
CA HIS A 73 -12.60 -11.99 14.00
C HIS A 73 -12.63 -13.45 14.50
N GLU A 74 -11.52 -13.97 15.05
CA GLU A 74 -11.51 -15.33 15.64
C GLU A 74 -12.45 -15.46 16.86
N ARG A 75 -12.61 -14.39 17.64
CA ARG A 75 -13.47 -14.39 18.84
C ARG A 75 -14.96 -14.33 18.49
N THR A 76 -15.33 -13.69 17.38
CA THR A 76 -16.73 -13.60 16.95
C THR A 76 -17.22 -14.89 16.25
N ILE A 77 -16.37 -15.58 15.48
CA ILE A 77 -16.77 -16.83 14.81
C ILE A 77 -16.90 -17.98 15.83
N SER A 78 -16.06 -18.01 16.86
CA SER A 78 -16.15 -19.03 17.94
C SER A 78 -17.38 -18.85 18.86
N ALA A 79 -17.92 -17.63 18.97
CA ALA A 79 -19.14 -17.37 19.75
C ALA A 79 -20.45 -17.63 18.98
N GLY A 80 -20.39 -17.98 17.69
CA GLY A 80 -21.55 -18.04 16.79
C GLY A 80 -21.94 -19.41 16.25
N HIS A 81 -21.33 -20.51 16.71
CA HIS A 81 -21.71 -21.87 16.30
C HIS A 81 -22.04 -22.76 17.49
N GLY A 82 -23.29 -22.64 17.95
CA GLY A 82 -23.91 -23.58 18.88
C GLY A 82 -25.43 -23.46 18.81
N VAL A 83 -26.04 -24.41 18.08
CA VAL A 83 -27.46 -24.84 18.06
C VAL A 83 -28.49 -23.78 17.60
N ALA A 84 -29.38 -24.03 16.63
CA ALA A 84 -30.41 -25.06 16.70
C ALA A 84 -30.82 -25.60 15.32
N ALA A 85 -31.08 -26.89 15.30
CA ALA A 85 -31.67 -27.65 14.20
C ALA A 85 -33.03 -27.07 13.77
N GLY A 86 -33.33 -27.19 12.48
CA GLY A 86 -34.62 -26.81 11.92
C GLY A 86 -35.79 -27.60 12.49
N GLU A 87 -36.90 -26.91 12.70
CA GLU A 87 -38.22 -27.53 12.76
C GLU A 87 -38.83 -27.54 11.34
N PRO A 88 -39.48 -28.63 10.91
CA PRO A 88 -40.27 -28.63 9.68
C PRO A 88 -41.61 -27.93 9.90
N LEU A 89 -42.06 -27.19 8.87
CA LEU A 89 -43.36 -26.55 8.81
C LEU A 89 -44.50 -27.60 8.86
N PRO A 90 -45.57 -27.39 9.66
CA PRO A 90 -46.78 -28.19 9.58
C PRO A 90 -47.70 -27.72 8.44
N ASP A 91 -48.39 -28.67 7.80
CA ASP A 91 -49.40 -28.46 6.73
C ASP A 91 -50.63 -27.67 7.19
#